data_AF-A0A950W3X4-F1
#
_entry.id   AF-A0A950W3X4-F1
#
_cell.length_a   1.000
_cell.length_b   1.000
_cell.length_c   1.000
_cell.angle_alpha   90.00
_cell.angle_beta   90.00
_cell.angle_gamma   90.00
#
_symmetry.space_group_name_H-M   'P 1'
#
loop_
_entity.id
_entity.type
_entity.pdbx_description
1 polymer ?
#
loop_
_entity_poly.entity_id
_entity_poly.type
_entity_poly.pdbx_seq_one_letter_code
_entity_poly.pdbx_strand_id
1 'polypeptide(L)' 'MQALKRVAQPDDIAGAIAFLASDAARWVSGDTLRVDGGSKL' A
#
# COMPACT_ATOMS: atom_id res chain seq x y z
N MET A 1 -3.80 -16.88 -0.27
CA MET A 1 -2.76 -17.09 -1.30
C MET A 1 -2.29 -15.71 -1.72
N GLN A 2 -1.00 -15.49 -1.96
CA GLN A 2 -0.52 -14.17 -2.41
C GLN A 2 -0.30 -14.19 -3.92
N ALA A 3 -0.85 -13.21 -4.64
CA ALA A 3 -0.66 -13.08 -6.09
C ALA A 3 0.81 -12.77 -6.42
N LEU A 4 1.43 -11.88 -5.65
CA LEU A 4 2.86 -11.67 -5.67
C LEU A 4 3.54 -12.77 -4.85
N LYS A 5 4.19 -13.72 -5.52
CA LYS A 5 4.79 -14.92 -4.90
C LYS A 5 6.13 -14.64 -4.22
N ARG A 6 6.20 -13.58 -3.41
CA ARG A 6 7.40 -13.19 -2.66
C ARG A 6 7.05 -12.38 -1.42
N VAL A 7 7.96 -12.37 -0.46
CA VAL A 7 7.89 -11.45 0.69
C VAL A 7 8.06 -10.01 0.20
N ALA A 8 7.23 -9.12 0.75
CA ALA A 8 7.31 -7.69 0.49
C ALA A 8 8.63 -7.12 1.02
N GLN A 9 9.22 -6.20 0.27
CA GLN A 9 10.37 -5.41 0.67
C GLN A 9 9.90 -4.03 1.14
N PRO A 10 10.68 -3.29 1.94
CA PRO A 10 10.29 -1.96 2.43
C PRO A 10 9.80 -1.01 1.32
N ASP A 11 10.45 -1.05 0.15
CA ASP A 11 10.12 -0.19 -0.99
C ASP A 11 8.74 -0.48 -1.59
N ASP A 12 8.20 -1.70 -1.40
CA ASP A 12 6.83 -2.03 -1.85
C ASP A 12 5.76 -1.28 -1.04
N ILE A 13 6.07 -0.82 0.17
CA ILE A 13 5.16 -0.08 1.07
C ILE A 13 5.48 1.42 1.06
N ALA A 14 6.76 1.79 0.93
CA ALA A 14 7.24 3.16 1.05
C ALA A 14 6.50 4.14 0.11
N GLY A 15 6.24 3.74 -1.14
CA GLY A 15 5.51 4.58 -2.10
C GLY A 15 4.06 4.87 -1.68
N ALA A 16 3.37 3.89 -1.10
CA ALA A 16 2.02 4.07 -0.59
C ALA A 16 2.00 5.01 0.63
N ILE A 17 2.98 4.91 1.52
CA ILE A 17 3.15 5.84 2.65
C ILE A 17 3.44 7.24 2.13
N ALA A 18 4.37 7.39 1.20
CA ALA A 18 4.73 8.68 0.61
C ALA A 18 3.52 9.35 -0.06
N PHE A 19 2.69 8.58 -0.78
CA PHE A 19 1.43 9.08 -1.32
C PHE A 19 0.50 9.60 -0.22
N LEU A 20 0.20 8.77 0.80
CA LEU A 20 -0.71 9.14 1.89
C LEU A 20 -0.21 10.34 2.71
N ALA A 21 1.10 10.52 2.83
CA ALA A 21 1.71 11.64 3.53
C ALA A 21 1.82 12.93 2.68
N SER A 22 1.47 12.86 1.39
CA SER A 22 1.61 13.98 0.45
C SER A 22 0.29 14.71 0.20
N ASP A 23 0.37 15.91 -0.40
CA ASP A 23 -0.79 16.69 -0.86
C ASP A 23 -1.63 15.97 -1.92
N ALA A 24 -1.07 14.94 -2.58
CA ALA A 24 -1.81 14.12 -3.53
C ALA A 24 -2.95 13.34 -2.85
N ALA A 25 -2.82 13.04 -1.55
CA ALA A 25 -3.83 12.35 -0.76
C ALA A 25 -4.75 13.31 0.03
N ARG A 26 -4.74 14.62 -0.24
CA ARG A 26 -5.47 15.64 0.57
C ARG A 26 -6.98 15.43 0.75
N TRP A 27 -7.59 14.57 -0.07
CA TRP A 27 -9.02 14.25 -0.01
C TRP A 27 -9.30 12.78 0.35
N VAL A 28 -8.26 12.05 0.75
CA VAL A 28 -8.34 10.65 1.20
C VAL A 28 -8.25 10.65 2.72
N SER A 29 -9.34 10.28 3.39
CA SER A 29 -9.40 10.19 4.85
C SER A 29 -10.37 9.11 5.28
N GLY A 30 -10.11 8.48 6.43
CA GLY A 30 -10.96 7.44 7.00
C GLY A 30 -10.94 6.09 6.27
N ASP A 31 -10.04 5.91 5.32
CA ASP A 31 -9.95 4.68 4.51
C ASP A 31 -8.68 3.87 4.82
N THR A 32 -8.68 2.58 4.45
CA THR A 32 -7.57 1.65 4.63
C THR A 32 -7.03 1.18 3.28
N LEU A 33 -5.82 1.64 2.93
CA LEU A 33 -5.11 1.15 1.74
C LEU A 33 -4.36 -0.15 2.06
N ARG A 34 -4.81 -1.26 1.48
CA ARG A 34 -4.13 -2.56 1.62
C ARG A 34 -2.95 -2.65 0.65
N VAL A 35 -1.75 -2.87 1.18
CA VAL A 35 -0.52 -3.09 0.39
C VAL A 35 0.08 -4.44 0.79
N ASP A 36 -0.50 -5.53 0.29
CA ASP A 36 -0.20 -6.89 0.76
C ASP A 36 0.14 -7.88 -0.37
N GLY A 37 0.40 -7.38 -1.58
CA GLY A 37 0.68 -8.21 -2.75
C GLY A 37 -0.46 -9.16 -3.13
N GLY A 38 -1.70 -8.87 -2.69
CA GLY A 38 -2.87 -9.68 -2.97
C GLY A 38 -3.00 -10.91 -2.07
N SER A 39 -2.53 -10.84 -0.82
CA SER A 39 -2.56 -11.97 0.12
C SER A 39 -3.97 -12.41 0.52
N LYS A 40 -4.94 -11.49 0.39
CA LYS A 40 -6.36 -11.65 0.73
C LYS A 40 -7.30 -11.56 -0.47
N LEU A 41 -6.77 -11.82 -1.68
CA LEU A 41 -7.57 -11.99 -2.90
C LEU A 41 -8.29 -13.35 -2.90
#